data_AF-A0A2V2RHS8-F1
#
_entry.id   AF-A0A2V2RHS8-F1
#
_cell.length_a   1.000
_cell.length_b   1.000
_cell.length_c   1.000
_cell.angle_alpha   90.00
_cell.angle_beta   90.00
_cell.angle_gamma   90.00
#
_symmetry.space_group_name_H-M   'P 1'
#
loop_
_entity.id
_entity.type
_entity.pdbx_description
1 polymer ?
#
loop_
_entity_poly.entity_id
_entity_poly.type
_entity_poly.pdbx_seq_one_letter_code
_entity_poly.pdbx_strand_id
1 'polypeptide(L)'
;MPQVLTTNAIILCAHQTPAQKNPPIAPLWSINGGNVLVEGDTGTFPTCPSIFPCGGYQLRSMGLNATQIAAKKVILVTDFNLTLSGLPMTMIETHPVFDNTTPVPIPDGQPAPPLPPEMTDLVKPVVSSSVTSLAFNKTSMTPSSVTVTFTLTSAHPLRWILTQIDEPENRTSDRTNVQPPGMTVSPSGGVWNVSPLSINLTMTAAFMATLLPLDHRFFLTGVTKRGLSSFAEVVLTVAV
;
A
#
# COMPACT_ATOMS: atom_id res chain seq x y z
N MET A 1 1.33 -8.61 -20.24
CA MET A 1 2.76 -8.42 -19.88
C MET A 1 2.84 -7.22 -18.94
N PRO A 2 3.65 -7.25 -17.86
CA PRO A 2 3.75 -6.14 -16.93
C PRO A 2 4.35 -4.90 -17.61
N GLN A 3 3.83 -3.73 -17.29
CA GLN A 3 4.47 -2.47 -17.65
C GLN A 3 5.62 -2.19 -16.68
N VAL A 4 6.76 -1.77 -17.22
CA VAL A 4 7.96 -1.38 -16.47
C VAL A 4 7.78 0.04 -15.95
N LEU A 5 8.15 0.28 -14.69
CA LEU A 5 8.16 1.61 -14.11
C LEU A 5 9.45 2.36 -14.48
N THR A 6 9.32 3.59 -14.98
CA THR A 6 10.45 4.44 -15.34
C THR A 6 10.46 5.75 -14.55
N THR A 7 11.52 6.54 -14.68
CA THR A 7 11.59 7.90 -14.12
C THR A 7 10.56 8.85 -14.73
N ASN A 8 9.82 8.46 -15.77
CA ASN A 8 8.71 9.24 -16.32
C ASN A 8 7.39 8.99 -15.57
N ALA A 9 7.26 7.87 -14.85
CA ALA A 9 6.04 7.52 -14.14
C ALA A 9 5.66 8.54 -13.07
N ILE A 10 4.38 8.76 -12.86
CA ILE A 10 3.87 9.52 -11.71
C ILE A 10 3.74 8.54 -10.55
N ILE A 11 4.44 8.81 -9.45
CA ILE A 11 4.32 8.07 -8.19
C ILE A 11 3.61 9.00 -7.20
N LEU A 12 2.46 8.57 -6.69
CA LEU A 12 1.63 9.32 -5.76
C LEU A 12 1.63 8.62 -4.39
N CYS A 13 1.71 9.39 -3.30
CA CYS A 13 1.40 8.85 -1.98
C CYS A 13 -0.12 8.70 -1.78
N ALA A 14 -0.53 8.15 -0.65
CA ALA A 14 -1.96 8.02 -0.29
C ALA A 14 -2.72 9.38 -0.32
N HIS A 15 -2.03 10.50 -0.06
CA HIS A 15 -2.59 11.86 -0.13
C HIS A 15 -2.57 12.47 -1.54
N GLN A 16 -2.36 11.65 -2.59
CA GLN A 16 -2.30 12.10 -3.99
C GLN A 16 -1.18 13.11 -4.30
N THR A 17 -0.18 13.21 -3.41
CA THR A 17 0.96 14.09 -3.64
C THR A 17 1.97 13.37 -4.54
N PRO A 18 2.42 14.00 -5.63
CA PRO A 18 3.45 13.42 -6.49
C PRO A 18 4.81 13.38 -5.79
N ALA A 19 5.53 12.29 -6.02
CA ALA A 19 6.90 12.15 -5.57
C ALA A 19 7.86 13.00 -6.41
N GLN A 20 8.89 13.51 -5.74
CA GLN A 20 10.17 13.81 -6.35
C GLN A 20 11.02 12.54 -6.34
N LYS A 21 11.17 11.91 -7.51
CA LYS A 21 12.06 10.77 -7.70
C LYS A 21 13.52 11.22 -7.57
N ASN A 22 14.32 10.49 -6.80
CA ASN A 22 15.76 10.70 -6.86
C ASN A 22 16.28 10.08 -8.16
N PRO A 23 17.26 10.70 -8.84
CA PRO A 23 17.94 10.06 -9.95
C PRO A 23 18.47 8.68 -9.51
N PRO A 24 18.28 7.61 -10.30
CA PRO A 24 18.88 6.33 -10.01
C PRO A 24 20.40 6.50 -9.85
N ILE A 25 20.98 5.91 -8.80
CA ILE A 25 22.42 6.02 -8.50
C ILE A 25 23.27 5.51 -9.67
N ALA A 26 22.75 4.54 -10.42
CA ALA A 26 23.29 4.10 -11.70
C ALA A 26 22.11 3.92 -12.67
N PRO A 27 21.91 4.78 -13.68
CA PRO A 27 20.90 4.57 -14.71
C PRO A 27 21.35 3.41 -15.61
N LEU A 28 20.81 2.22 -15.36
CA LEU A 28 21.25 1.00 -16.03
C LEU A 28 20.60 0.80 -17.41
N TRP A 29 19.42 1.38 -17.62
CA TRP A 29 18.69 1.29 -18.89
C TRP A 29 17.76 2.50 -19.06
N SER A 30 17.86 3.18 -20.20
CA SER A 30 16.99 4.30 -20.56
C SER A 30 16.06 3.90 -21.71
N ILE A 31 14.79 4.26 -21.61
CA ILE A 31 13.75 3.99 -22.60
C ILE A 31 12.88 5.24 -22.72
N ASN A 32 12.72 5.76 -23.95
CA ASN A 32 11.88 6.94 -24.23
C ASN A 32 12.16 8.14 -23.30
N GLY A 33 13.43 8.41 -23.01
CA GLY A 33 13.86 9.52 -22.16
C GLY A 33 13.73 9.30 -20.64
N GLY A 34 13.15 8.18 -20.20
CA GLY A 34 13.10 7.78 -18.79
C GLY A 34 14.08 6.65 -18.48
N ASN A 35 14.63 6.61 -17.27
CA ASN A 35 15.41 5.48 -16.79
C ASN A 35 14.50 4.44 -16.13
N VAL A 36 14.74 3.16 -16.39
CA VAL A 36 14.03 2.06 -15.71
C VAL A 36 14.33 2.12 -14.21
N LEU A 37 13.28 2.05 -13.38
CA LEU A 37 13.41 1.99 -11.93
C LEU A 37 13.61 0.54 -11.48
N VAL A 38 14.48 0.37 -10.50
CA VAL A 38 14.85 -0.94 -9.95
C VAL A 38 14.71 -0.97 -8.43
N GLU A 39 14.73 -2.17 -7.86
CA GLU A 39 14.71 -2.38 -6.41
C GLU A 39 15.80 -1.57 -5.69
N GLY A 40 15.39 -0.86 -4.64
CA GLY A 40 16.24 0.01 -3.85
C GLY A 40 16.24 1.48 -4.28
N ASP A 41 15.70 1.83 -5.45
CA ASP A 41 15.54 3.22 -5.86
C ASP A 41 14.62 3.98 -4.90
N THR A 42 14.90 5.27 -4.69
CA THR A 42 14.23 6.09 -3.67
C THR A 42 13.64 7.36 -4.25
N GLY A 43 12.79 8.01 -3.46
CA GLY A 43 12.30 9.36 -3.73
C GLY A 43 11.66 9.94 -2.49
N THR A 44 11.26 11.20 -2.58
CA THR A 44 10.65 11.97 -1.49
C THR A 44 9.28 12.50 -1.90
N PHE A 45 8.46 12.88 -0.92
CA PHE A 45 7.19 13.57 -1.15
C PHE A 45 7.25 14.98 -0.54
N PRO A 46 7.96 15.93 -1.18
CA PRO A 46 8.33 17.20 -0.55
C PRO A 46 7.12 18.10 -0.25
N THR A 47 6.05 17.96 -1.02
CA THR A 47 4.80 18.73 -0.87
C THR A 47 3.71 17.96 -0.14
N CYS A 48 4.01 16.76 0.38
CA CYS A 48 3.03 16.02 1.16
C CYS A 48 2.81 16.80 2.46
N PRO A 49 1.56 17.07 2.87
CA PRO A 49 1.28 17.88 4.05
C PRO A 49 2.14 17.44 5.23
N SER A 50 2.82 18.39 5.89
CA SER A 50 3.80 18.13 6.95
C SER A 50 3.20 17.50 8.21
N ILE A 51 1.87 17.52 8.34
CA ILE A 51 1.11 16.80 9.37
C ILE A 51 1.13 15.28 9.10
N PHE A 52 1.42 14.86 7.87
CA PHE A 52 1.46 13.46 7.46
C PHE A 52 2.62 13.18 6.50
N PRO A 53 3.88 13.40 6.91
CA PRO A 53 4.96 13.27 5.97
C PRO A 53 5.08 11.80 5.59
N CYS A 54 4.62 11.47 4.37
CA CYS A 54 4.99 10.22 3.72
C CYS A 54 6.52 10.07 3.67
N GLY A 55 7.25 11.20 3.73
CA GLY A 55 8.70 11.34 3.91
C GLY A 55 9.44 11.00 2.63
N GLY A 56 9.17 9.80 2.13
CA GLY A 56 9.66 9.28 0.88
C GLY A 56 9.26 7.83 0.70
N TYR A 57 10.03 7.13 -0.11
CA TYR A 57 9.87 5.70 -0.34
C TYR A 57 11.20 5.06 -0.73
N GLN A 58 11.22 3.74 -0.62
CA GLN A 58 12.20 2.87 -1.25
C GLN A 58 11.44 1.79 -2.01
N LEU A 59 11.69 1.69 -3.32
CA LEU A 59 11.00 0.75 -4.17
C LEU A 59 11.46 -0.69 -3.89
N ARG A 60 10.50 -1.59 -3.82
CA ARG A 60 10.69 -3.03 -3.63
C ARG A 60 9.88 -3.76 -4.69
N SER A 61 10.56 -4.60 -5.47
CA SER A 61 9.87 -5.43 -6.45
C SER A 61 9.15 -6.57 -5.74
N MET A 62 7.93 -6.90 -6.19
CA MET A 62 7.28 -8.14 -5.73
C MET A 62 7.85 -9.38 -6.43
N GLY A 63 8.74 -9.19 -7.43
CA GLY A 63 9.35 -10.29 -8.19
C GLY A 63 8.38 -11.00 -9.12
N LEU A 64 7.21 -10.41 -9.39
CA LEU A 64 6.15 -11.01 -10.21
C LEU A 64 6.45 -10.85 -11.70
N ASN A 65 7.35 -11.70 -12.20
CA ASN A 65 7.86 -11.67 -13.58
C ASN A 65 8.64 -10.37 -13.88
N ALA A 66 9.49 -9.97 -12.94
CA ALA A 66 10.38 -8.82 -13.09
C ALA A 66 11.76 -9.26 -13.59
N THR A 67 12.17 -8.72 -14.73
CA THR A 67 13.54 -8.82 -15.26
C THR A 67 14.53 -8.31 -14.22
N GLN A 68 15.77 -8.79 -14.29
CA GLN A 68 16.88 -8.22 -13.55
C GLN A 68 17.80 -7.38 -14.44
N ILE A 69 18.22 -6.22 -13.94
CA ILE A 69 19.26 -5.40 -14.55
C ILE A 69 20.36 -5.21 -13.52
N ALA A 70 21.59 -5.64 -13.85
CA ALA A 70 22.72 -5.67 -12.92
C ALA A 70 22.36 -6.30 -11.55
N ALA A 71 21.71 -7.47 -11.58
CA ALA A 71 21.23 -8.22 -10.41
C ALA A 71 20.17 -7.52 -9.53
N LYS A 72 19.58 -6.41 -10.00
CA LYS A 72 18.44 -5.75 -9.34
C LYS A 72 17.16 -6.02 -10.10
N LYS A 73 16.09 -6.34 -9.39
CA LYS A 73 14.76 -6.54 -10.00
C LYS A 73 14.19 -5.21 -10.49
N VAL A 74 13.67 -5.21 -11.70
CA VAL A 74 12.91 -4.09 -12.26
C VAL A 74 11.63 -3.89 -11.44
N ILE A 75 11.25 -2.63 -11.26
CA ILE A 75 9.96 -2.29 -10.64
C ILE A 75 8.89 -2.30 -11.73
N LEU A 76 7.83 -3.05 -11.47
CA LEU A 76 6.66 -3.12 -12.33
C LEU A 76 5.63 -2.10 -11.84
N VAL A 77 4.82 -1.55 -12.74
CA VAL A 77 3.73 -0.60 -12.39
C VAL A 77 2.73 -1.23 -11.42
N THR A 78 2.60 -2.56 -11.46
CA THR A 78 1.72 -3.31 -10.57
C THR A 78 2.38 -3.69 -9.24
N ASP A 79 3.66 -3.41 -9.00
CA ASP A 79 4.31 -3.76 -7.74
C ASP A 79 3.73 -2.95 -6.57
N PHE A 80 3.28 -3.66 -5.54
CA PHE A 80 2.81 -3.01 -4.32
C PHE A 80 3.99 -2.40 -3.56
N ASN A 81 3.94 -1.08 -3.36
CA ASN A 81 4.96 -0.35 -2.63
C ASN A 81 4.34 0.57 -1.58
N LEU A 82 5.12 0.84 -0.55
CA LEU A 82 4.76 1.68 0.58
C LEU A 82 5.69 2.88 0.67
N THR A 83 5.18 3.98 1.22
CA THR A 83 6.00 5.07 1.72
C THR A 83 6.85 4.60 2.91
N LEU A 84 7.85 5.39 3.31
CA LEU A 84 8.60 5.13 4.54
C LEU A 84 7.71 5.15 5.78
N SER A 85 6.60 5.90 5.72
CA SER A 85 5.53 5.90 6.73
C SER A 85 4.52 4.75 6.56
N GLY A 86 4.81 3.72 5.77
CA GLY A 86 3.96 2.53 5.64
C GLY A 86 2.60 2.76 4.96
N LEU A 87 2.43 3.87 4.23
CA LEU A 87 1.21 4.15 3.47
C LEU A 87 1.32 3.63 2.03
N PRO A 88 0.23 3.15 1.41
CA PRO A 88 0.26 2.67 0.03
C PRO A 88 0.62 3.78 -0.95
N MET A 89 1.34 3.41 -2.01
CA MET A 89 1.64 4.29 -3.13
C MET A 89 0.87 3.88 -4.37
N THR A 90 0.51 4.86 -5.20
CA THR A 90 -0.03 4.64 -6.55
C THR A 90 1.05 4.94 -7.58
N MET A 91 1.23 4.04 -8.54
CA MET A 91 2.16 4.19 -9.64
C MET A 91 1.40 4.28 -10.95
N ILE A 92 1.72 5.28 -11.77
CA ILE A 92 1.09 5.53 -13.06
C ILE A 92 2.21 5.72 -14.06
N GLU A 93 2.41 4.74 -14.95
CA GLU A 93 3.34 4.87 -16.07
C GLU A 93 2.57 5.20 -17.33
N THR A 94 2.99 6.24 -18.03
CA THR A 94 2.36 6.71 -19.27
C THR A 94 3.03 6.15 -20.52
N HIS A 95 4.21 5.52 -20.39
CA HIS A 95 4.94 4.92 -21.51
C HIS A 95 4.67 3.42 -21.62
N PRO A 96 4.29 2.89 -22.78
CA PRO A 96 3.96 1.47 -22.97
C PRO A 96 5.22 0.61 -23.13
N VAL A 97 6.04 0.54 -22.08
CA VAL A 97 7.21 -0.33 -22.01
C VAL A 97 6.83 -1.57 -21.22
N PHE A 98 6.93 -2.75 -21.85
CA PHE A 98 6.53 -4.01 -21.23
C PHE A 98 7.73 -4.92 -21.00
N ASP A 99 7.72 -5.57 -19.84
CA ASP A 99 8.64 -6.66 -19.54
C ASP A 99 8.14 -7.94 -20.24
N ASN A 100 8.87 -8.36 -21.28
CA ASN A 100 8.56 -9.55 -22.07
C ASN A 100 9.42 -10.76 -21.67
N THR A 101 10.14 -10.70 -20.55
CA THR A 101 10.93 -11.84 -20.10
C THR A 101 10.03 -12.90 -19.45
N THR A 102 10.43 -14.16 -19.57
CA THR A 102 9.84 -15.26 -18.82
C THR A 102 10.70 -15.56 -17.60
N PRO A 103 10.13 -16.04 -16.47
CA PRO A 103 10.90 -16.27 -15.25
C PRO A 103 11.96 -17.38 -15.40
N VAL A 104 11.81 -18.21 -16.44
CA VAL A 104 12.67 -19.35 -16.75
C VAL A 104 12.89 -19.38 -18.27
N PRO A 105 14.10 -19.69 -18.77
CA PRO A 105 14.31 -19.99 -20.17
C PRO A 105 13.39 -21.13 -20.61
N ILE A 106 12.61 -20.92 -21.68
CA ILE A 106 11.76 -21.97 -22.24
C ILE A 106 12.67 -22.93 -23.01
N PRO A 107 12.65 -24.25 -22.72
CA PRO A 107 13.41 -25.22 -23.50
C PRO A 107 13.04 -25.18 -24.99
N ASP A 108 14.03 -25.38 -25.86
CA ASP A 108 13.83 -25.37 -27.31
C ASP A 108 12.69 -26.32 -27.72
N GLY A 109 11.75 -25.80 -28.50
CA GLY A 109 10.60 -26.55 -29.03
C GLY A 109 9.41 -26.71 -28.07
N GLN A 110 9.47 -26.19 -26.85
CA GLN A 110 8.30 -26.16 -25.95
C GLN A 110 7.54 -24.83 -26.02
N PRO A 111 6.20 -24.84 -25.90
CA PRO A 111 5.43 -23.62 -25.73
C PRO A 111 5.71 -23.01 -24.34
N ALA A 112 5.63 -21.68 -24.24
CA ALA A 112 5.67 -20.99 -22.95
C ALA A 112 4.54 -21.53 -22.04
N PRO A 113 4.81 -21.76 -20.73
CA PRO A 113 3.74 -22.05 -19.78
C PRO A 113 2.68 -20.93 -19.82
N PRO A 114 1.37 -21.27 -19.73
CA PRO A 114 0.34 -20.25 -19.65
C PRO A 114 0.56 -19.37 -18.41
N LEU A 115 0.41 -18.05 -18.59
CA LEU A 115 0.46 -17.10 -17.49
C LEU A 115 -0.64 -17.43 -16.48
N PRO A 116 -0.35 -17.46 -15.17
CA PRO A 116 -1.38 -17.58 -14.14
C PRO A 116 -2.45 -16.49 -14.30
N PRO A 117 -3.76 -16.78 -14.10
CA PRO A 117 -4.82 -15.79 -14.29
C PRO A 117 -4.59 -14.49 -13.51
N GLU A 118 -4.07 -14.59 -12.28
CA GLU A 118 -3.75 -13.45 -11.44
C GLU A 118 -2.71 -12.49 -12.06
N MET A 119 -1.88 -12.97 -12.99
CA MET A 119 -0.87 -12.16 -13.68
C MET A 119 -1.47 -11.31 -14.81
N THR A 120 -2.71 -11.63 -15.20
CA THR A 120 -3.47 -10.89 -16.23
C THR A 120 -4.52 -9.98 -15.62
N ASP A 121 -4.77 -10.06 -14.31
CA ASP A 121 -5.71 -9.18 -13.61
C ASP A 121 -5.14 -7.77 -13.46
N LEU A 122 -5.82 -6.81 -14.08
CA LEU A 122 -5.49 -5.38 -14.01
C LEU A 122 -6.45 -4.61 -13.09
N VAL A 123 -7.38 -5.30 -12.42
CA VAL A 123 -8.39 -4.69 -11.57
C VAL A 123 -7.83 -4.50 -10.16
N LYS A 124 -7.86 -3.26 -9.66
CA LYS A 124 -7.52 -2.96 -8.27
C LYS A 124 -8.54 -3.60 -7.32
N PRO A 125 -8.12 -4.01 -6.11
CA PRO A 125 -9.07 -4.49 -5.12
C PRO A 125 -10.01 -3.34 -4.71
N VAL A 126 -11.24 -3.64 -4.35
CA VAL A 126 -12.13 -2.66 -3.72
C VAL A 126 -11.97 -2.79 -2.21
N VAL A 127 -11.74 -1.67 -1.54
CA VAL A 127 -11.70 -1.59 -0.08
C VAL A 127 -12.69 -0.53 0.36
N SER A 128 -13.54 -0.87 1.31
CA SER A 128 -14.57 0.02 1.85
C SER A 128 -14.61 -0.10 3.36
N SER A 129 -15.12 0.92 4.03
CA SER A 129 -15.34 0.94 5.47
C SER A 129 -16.82 1.20 5.76
N SER A 130 -17.33 0.64 6.86
CA SER A 130 -18.70 0.87 7.35
C SER A 130 -18.94 2.31 7.78
N VAL A 131 -17.87 3.02 8.16
CA VAL A 131 -17.87 4.44 8.57
C VAL A 131 -16.60 5.11 8.07
N THR A 132 -16.62 6.42 7.86
CA THR A 132 -15.43 7.20 7.47
C THR A 132 -14.90 8.08 8.59
N SER A 133 -15.74 8.43 9.57
CA SER A 133 -15.36 9.22 10.73
C SER A 133 -16.02 8.72 12.02
N LEU A 134 -15.31 8.92 13.12
CA LEU A 134 -15.72 8.62 14.49
C LEU A 134 -15.31 9.79 15.39
N ALA A 135 -16.09 10.04 16.43
CA ALA A 135 -15.75 11.01 17.46
C ALA A 135 -15.68 10.31 18.82
N PHE A 136 -14.68 10.65 19.62
CA PHE A 136 -14.53 10.21 21.00
C PHE A 136 -14.29 11.41 21.90
N ASN A 137 -15.07 11.54 22.96
CA ASN A 137 -14.88 12.59 23.97
C ASN A 137 -14.26 11.98 25.23
N LYS A 138 -13.07 12.45 25.59
CA LYS A 138 -12.30 11.95 26.74
C LYS A 138 -12.97 12.26 28.07
N THR A 139 -13.58 13.42 28.23
CA THR A 139 -14.21 13.81 29.51
C THR A 139 -15.38 12.89 29.86
N SER A 140 -16.21 12.56 28.88
CA SER A 140 -17.38 11.70 29.05
C SER A 140 -17.08 10.21 28.83
N MET A 141 -15.93 9.88 28.26
CA MET A 141 -15.55 8.52 27.83
C MET A 141 -16.59 7.91 26.86
N THR A 142 -17.13 8.74 25.96
CA THR A 142 -18.14 8.32 24.98
C THR A 142 -17.64 8.42 23.54
N PRO A 143 -17.96 7.43 22.69
CA PRO A 143 -18.61 6.15 23.02
C PRO A 143 -17.69 5.21 23.84
N SER A 144 -18.29 4.29 24.60
CA SER A 144 -17.55 3.32 25.44
C SER A 144 -16.78 2.28 24.62
N SER A 145 -17.21 2.02 23.39
CA SER A 145 -16.54 1.18 22.39
C SER A 145 -17.02 1.58 21.00
N VAL A 146 -16.16 1.39 20.00
CA VAL A 146 -16.48 1.53 18.58
C VAL A 146 -16.03 0.30 17.82
N THR A 147 -16.78 -0.06 16.79
CA THR A 147 -16.40 -1.11 15.84
C THR A 147 -16.52 -0.55 14.44
N VAL A 148 -15.44 -0.70 13.68
CA VAL A 148 -15.34 -0.35 12.25
C VAL A 148 -15.19 -1.63 11.48
N THR A 149 -16.04 -1.86 10.49
CA THR A 149 -15.93 -3.00 9.59
C THR A 149 -15.40 -2.53 8.25
N PHE A 150 -14.24 -3.02 7.86
CA PHE A 150 -13.73 -2.88 6.52
C PHE A 150 -14.12 -4.10 5.68
N THR A 151 -14.48 -3.88 4.43
CA THR A 151 -14.78 -4.94 3.46
C THR A 151 -13.86 -4.84 2.26
N LEU A 152 -13.20 -5.95 1.92
CA LEU A 152 -12.29 -6.06 0.79
C LEU A 152 -12.85 -7.05 -0.22
N THR A 153 -12.80 -6.67 -1.51
CA THR A 153 -13.14 -7.57 -2.63
C THR A 153 -12.08 -7.53 -3.72
N SER A 154 -11.76 -8.71 -4.24
CA SER A 154 -10.87 -8.93 -5.39
C SER A 154 -11.09 -10.32 -5.98
N ALA A 155 -10.81 -10.49 -7.27
CA ALA A 155 -10.75 -11.81 -7.91
C ALA A 155 -9.53 -12.63 -7.46
N HIS A 156 -8.40 -11.96 -7.17
CA HIS A 156 -7.14 -12.60 -6.81
C HIS A 156 -6.52 -11.96 -5.56
N PRO A 157 -7.11 -12.17 -4.37
CA PRO A 157 -6.63 -11.57 -3.12
C PRO A 157 -5.27 -12.16 -2.71
N LEU A 158 -4.43 -11.34 -2.05
CA LEU A 158 -3.14 -11.77 -1.50
C LEU A 158 -3.01 -11.45 0.00
N ARG A 159 -3.10 -10.16 0.36
CA ARG A 159 -2.91 -9.70 1.74
C ARG A 159 -3.60 -8.37 1.99
N TRP A 160 -3.73 -8.01 3.26
CA TRP A 160 -4.16 -6.70 3.71
C TRP A 160 -3.23 -6.17 4.80
N ILE A 161 -3.21 -4.85 4.95
CA ILE A 161 -2.41 -4.13 5.96
C ILE A 161 -3.30 -3.06 6.60
N LEU A 162 -3.30 -2.98 7.93
CA LEU A 162 -3.94 -1.90 8.68
C LEU A 162 -2.85 -1.00 9.29
N THR A 163 -2.79 0.24 8.84
CA THR A 163 -1.85 1.25 9.34
C THR A 163 -2.61 2.30 10.16
N GLN A 164 -2.14 2.59 11.38
CA GLN A 164 -2.59 3.71 12.18
C GLN A 164 -1.60 4.87 12.06
N ILE A 165 -2.10 6.10 11.93
CA ILE A 165 -1.34 7.34 12.02
C ILE A 165 -1.94 8.21 13.13
N ASP A 166 -1.12 8.59 14.10
CA ASP A 166 -1.53 9.38 15.25
C ASP A 166 -1.13 10.86 15.07
N GLU A 167 -2.11 11.76 15.12
CA GLU A 167 -1.85 13.20 15.21
C GLU A 167 -1.88 13.65 16.69
N PRO A 168 -1.08 14.66 17.07
CA PRO A 168 -0.09 15.39 16.27
C PRO A 168 1.30 14.72 16.26
N GLU A 169 1.45 13.53 16.85
CA GLU A 169 2.77 12.90 17.04
C GLU A 169 3.41 12.42 15.72
N ASN A 170 2.65 12.36 14.64
CA ASN A 170 3.04 11.82 13.34
C ASN A 170 3.58 10.40 13.45
N ARG A 171 3.08 9.65 14.43
CA ARG A 171 3.51 8.27 14.69
C ARG A 171 2.73 7.33 13.80
N THR A 172 3.45 6.51 13.04
CA THR A 172 2.87 5.41 12.26
C THR A 172 3.02 4.10 13.04
N SER A 173 1.97 3.29 13.07
CA SER A 173 1.99 1.94 13.64
C SER A 173 1.28 0.93 12.73
N ASP A 174 1.89 -0.24 12.49
CA ASP A 174 1.22 -1.38 11.87
C ASP A 174 0.32 -2.08 12.89
N ARG A 175 -0.99 -2.09 12.62
CA ARG A 175 -2.04 -2.71 13.44
C ARG A 175 -2.55 -4.03 12.87
N THR A 176 -1.97 -4.51 11.78
CA THR A 176 -2.29 -5.80 11.16
C THR A 176 -2.00 -6.96 12.12
N ASN A 177 -0.86 -6.88 12.82
CA ASN A 177 -0.32 -7.98 13.63
C ASN A 177 -0.10 -7.60 15.11
N VAL A 178 -0.03 -6.31 15.43
CA VAL A 178 0.29 -5.83 16.78
C VAL A 178 -0.76 -4.80 17.20
N GLN A 179 -1.62 -5.18 18.14
CA GLN A 179 -2.66 -4.30 18.68
C GLN A 179 -2.33 -3.89 20.12
N PRO A 180 -2.47 -2.59 20.47
CA PRO A 180 -2.35 -2.15 21.86
C PRO A 180 -3.54 -2.64 22.69
N PRO A 181 -3.43 -2.70 24.04
CA PRO A 181 -4.54 -3.03 24.92
C PRO A 181 -5.77 -2.16 24.63
N GLY A 182 -6.96 -2.78 24.56
CA GLY A 182 -8.21 -2.11 24.24
C GLY A 182 -8.47 -1.90 22.74
N MET A 183 -7.56 -2.31 21.86
CA MET A 183 -7.80 -2.43 20.43
C MET A 183 -7.75 -3.90 20.01
N THR A 184 -8.65 -4.32 19.13
CA THR A 184 -8.63 -5.65 18.51
C THR A 184 -8.92 -5.54 17.03
N VAL A 185 -8.29 -6.42 16.24
CA VAL A 185 -8.48 -6.53 14.80
C VAL A 185 -8.77 -7.99 14.47
N SER A 186 -9.88 -8.25 13.78
CA SER A 186 -10.29 -9.61 13.42
C SER A 186 -10.79 -9.69 11.97
N PRO A 187 -10.29 -10.62 11.15
CA PRO A 187 -9.17 -11.52 11.44
C PRO A 187 -7.86 -10.74 11.62
N SER A 188 -6.87 -11.34 12.29
CA SER A 188 -5.51 -10.82 12.39
C SER A 188 -4.59 -11.52 11.39
N GLY A 189 -3.34 -11.03 11.23
CA GLY A 189 -2.33 -11.74 10.43
C GLY A 189 -2.14 -11.23 9.00
N GLY A 190 -3.00 -10.34 8.51
CA GLY A 190 -2.84 -9.72 7.19
C GLY A 190 -3.10 -10.65 6.00
N VAL A 191 -3.42 -11.93 6.22
CA VAL A 191 -3.68 -12.89 5.13
C VAL A 191 -5.04 -12.60 4.50
N TRP A 192 -5.07 -12.55 3.16
CA TRP A 192 -6.29 -12.39 2.39
C TRP A 192 -6.35 -13.45 1.29
N ASN A 193 -7.00 -14.58 1.56
CA ASN A 193 -7.12 -15.71 0.62
C ASN A 193 -8.57 -16.00 0.19
N VAL A 194 -9.55 -15.32 0.78
CA VAL A 194 -10.99 -15.44 0.48
C VAL A 194 -11.58 -14.07 0.19
N SER A 195 -12.52 -14.00 -0.74
CA SER A 195 -13.17 -12.76 -1.17
C SER A 195 -14.69 -12.98 -1.25
N PRO A 196 -15.53 -12.12 -0.65
CA PRO A 196 -15.16 -10.93 0.14
C PRO A 196 -14.49 -11.30 1.48
N LEU A 197 -13.70 -10.37 2.03
CA LEU A 197 -13.18 -10.45 3.39
C LEU A 197 -13.68 -9.26 4.21
N SER A 198 -14.20 -9.52 5.40
CA SER A 198 -14.55 -8.49 6.38
C SER A 198 -13.54 -8.45 7.52
N ILE A 199 -13.08 -7.25 7.86
CA ILE A 199 -12.10 -7.00 8.92
C ILE A 199 -12.71 -6.03 9.91
N ASN A 200 -12.85 -6.46 11.15
CA ASN A 200 -13.41 -5.67 12.24
C ASN A 200 -12.29 -5.09 13.10
N LEU A 201 -12.18 -3.76 13.11
CA LEU A 201 -11.38 -3.00 14.07
C LEU A 201 -12.30 -2.59 15.22
N THR A 202 -12.05 -3.08 16.42
CA THR A 202 -12.77 -2.68 17.63
C THR A 202 -11.85 -1.93 18.57
N MET A 203 -12.29 -0.77 19.04
CA MET A 203 -11.54 0.11 19.95
C MET A 203 -12.41 0.44 21.16
N THR A 204 -11.90 0.19 22.36
CA THR A 204 -12.57 0.55 23.60
C THR A 204 -12.24 1.99 24.01
N ALA A 205 -13.08 2.59 24.85
CA ALA A 205 -12.81 3.91 25.41
C ALA A 205 -11.49 3.97 26.19
N ALA A 206 -11.07 2.87 26.82
CA ALA A 206 -9.78 2.81 27.49
C ALA A 206 -8.62 3.03 26.52
N PHE A 207 -8.65 2.40 25.34
CA PHE A 207 -7.66 2.65 24.29
C PHE A 207 -7.78 4.08 23.74
N MET A 208 -8.98 4.51 23.35
CA MET A 208 -9.19 5.83 22.74
C MET A 208 -8.78 6.98 23.67
N ALA A 209 -8.91 6.81 24.99
CA ALA A 209 -8.45 7.78 25.98
C ALA A 209 -6.92 7.92 26.08
N THR A 210 -6.16 6.91 25.64
CA THR A 210 -4.67 6.97 25.61
C THR A 210 -4.14 7.83 24.47
N LEU A 211 -4.91 8.01 23.41
CA LEU A 211 -4.55 8.81 22.23
C LEU A 211 -4.57 10.30 22.58
N LEU A 212 -3.69 11.14 22.03
CA LEU A 212 -3.76 12.58 22.26
C LEU A 212 -5.06 13.17 21.65
N PRO A 213 -5.50 14.38 22.06
CA PRO A 213 -6.54 15.08 21.31
C PRO A 213 -6.08 15.33 19.86
N LEU A 214 -7.05 15.44 18.93
CA LEU A 214 -6.93 15.53 17.45
C LEU A 214 -7.28 14.21 16.74
N ASP A 215 -6.91 14.10 15.47
CA ASP A 215 -7.34 13.04 14.56
C ASP A 215 -6.37 11.85 14.58
N HIS A 216 -6.93 10.65 14.55
CA HIS A 216 -6.19 9.39 14.44
C HIS A 216 -6.73 8.62 13.25
N ARG A 217 -5.88 8.35 12.27
CA ARG A 217 -6.28 7.81 10.98
C ARG A 217 -5.95 6.33 10.89
N PHE A 218 -6.89 5.56 10.38
CA PHE A 218 -6.75 4.12 10.14
C PHE A 218 -6.90 3.85 8.65
N PHE A 219 -5.80 3.43 8.02
CA PHE A 219 -5.76 3.06 6.62
C PHE A 219 -5.76 1.55 6.50
N LEU A 220 -6.82 0.99 5.94
CA LEU A 220 -6.85 -0.41 5.55
C LEU A 220 -6.52 -0.53 4.07
N THR A 221 -5.42 -1.19 3.75
CA THR A 221 -4.95 -1.43 2.38
C THR A 221 -5.15 -2.89 2.01
N GLY A 222 -5.84 -3.15 0.90
CA GLY A 222 -5.94 -4.48 0.28
C GLY A 222 -4.95 -4.60 -0.88
N VAL A 223 -4.31 -5.75 -1.01
CA VAL A 223 -3.34 -6.04 -2.07
C VAL A 223 -3.71 -7.36 -2.75
N THR A 224 -3.69 -7.34 -4.08
CA THR A 224 -3.93 -8.52 -4.93
C THR A 224 -2.65 -9.32 -5.16
N LYS A 225 -2.78 -10.54 -5.68
CA LYS A 225 -1.64 -11.37 -6.09
C LYS A 225 -0.80 -10.72 -7.18
N ARG A 226 -1.37 -9.80 -7.96
CA ARG A 226 -0.66 -9.01 -8.97
C ARG A 226 0.16 -7.85 -8.38
N GLY A 227 -0.11 -7.50 -7.12
CA GLY A 227 0.47 -6.33 -6.44
C GLY A 227 -0.37 -5.05 -6.58
N LEU A 228 -1.47 -5.08 -7.34
CA LEU A 228 -2.41 -3.97 -7.35
C LEU A 228 -3.01 -3.78 -5.97
N SER A 229 -3.14 -2.53 -5.55
CA SER A 229 -3.67 -2.17 -4.24
C SER A 229 -4.67 -1.04 -4.29
N SER A 230 -5.48 -0.97 -3.24
CA SER A 230 -6.42 0.09 -2.94
C SER A 230 -6.57 0.16 -1.42
N PHE A 231 -7.14 1.26 -0.92
CA PHE A 231 -7.31 1.47 0.51
C PHE A 231 -8.61 2.19 0.85
N ALA A 232 -9.03 2.06 2.10
CA ALA A 232 -10.04 2.90 2.73
C ALA A 232 -9.47 3.54 4.00
N GLU A 233 -9.97 4.72 4.33
CA GLU A 233 -9.57 5.49 5.52
C GLU A 233 -10.74 5.62 6.49
N VAL A 234 -10.43 5.54 7.78
CA VAL A 234 -11.31 5.97 8.87
C VAL A 234 -10.57 6.94 9.77
N VAL A 235 -11.22 8.05 10.12
CA VAL A 235 -10.68 9.06 11.03
C VAL A 235 -11.39 8.98 12.38
N LEU A 236 -10.64 8.81 13.46
CA LEU A 236 -11.11 8.95 14.83
C LEU A 236 -10.66 10.30 15.38
N THR A 237 -11.60 11.22 15.60
CA THR A 237 -11.33 12.50 16.25
C THR A 237 -11.49 12.36 17.76
N VAL A 238 -10.42 12.63 18.50
CA VAL A 238 -10.39 12.63 19.96
C VAL A 238 -10.50 14.06 20.47
N ALA A 239 -11.60 14.34 21.18
CA ALA A 239 -11.85 15.61 21.85
C ALA A 239 -11.63 15.48 23.37
N VAL A 240 -11.31 16.61 24.01
CA VAL A 240 -11.29 16.71 25.47
C VAL A 240 -12.70 16.95 25.98
#